data_AF-A0A7C4ZR21-F1
#
_entry.id   AF-A0A7C4ZR21-F1
#
_cell.length_a   1.000
_cell.length_b   1.000
_cell.length_c   1.000
_cell.angle_alpha   90.00
_cell.angle_beta   90.00
_cell.angle_gamma   90.00
#
_symmetry.space_group_name_H-M   'P 1'
#
loop_
_entity.id
_entity.type
_entity.pdbx_description
1 polymer ?
#
loop_
_entity_poly.entity_id
_entity_poly.type
_entity_poly.pdbx_seq_one_letter_code
_entity_poly.pdbx_strand_id
1 'polypeptide(L)'
;MEKTKIIGISFISVLAILMTVSLCYGATATYATLHTTDATGNDKVQFNLGETVYIRWTADGTVNIEVKYQDGTTDGQWLNQTSTGVIAYVPKKGAGYYSVYCTGARVMLIAYGTYMVIPDIPLGVLMATVACFAGFGMKSIRAKKN
;
A
#
# COMPACT_ATOMS: atom_id res chain seq x y z
N MET A 1 24.90 -12.96 37.24
CA MET A 1 25.01 -13.41 35.82
C MET A 1 23.67 -13.89 35.23
N GLU A 2 22.65 -14.17 36.05
CA GLU A 2 21.35 -14.71 35.58
C GLU A 2 20.37 -13.62 35.10
N LYS A 3 20.32 -12.47 35.79
CA LYS A 3 19.42 -11.34 35.45
C LYS A 3 19.68 -10.74 34.06
N THR A 4 20.95 -10.67 33.62
CA THR A 4 21.33 -10.11 32.31
C THR A 4 20.87 -10.98 31.14
N LYS A 5 20.80 -12.31 31.33
CA LYS A 5 20.32 -13.24 30.30
C LYS A 5 18.81 -13.16 30.11
N ILE A 6 18.06 -12.97 31.20
CA ILE A 6 16.59 -12.84 31.17
C ILE A 6 16.19 -11.54 30.46
N ILE A 7 16.87 -10.42 30.73
CA ILE A 7 16.59 -9.12 30.11
C ILE A 7 16.84 -9.16 28.59
N GLY A 8 17.92 -9.82 28.14
CA GLY A 8 18.23 -9.93 26.71
C GLY A 8 17.21 -10.74 25.92
N ILE A 9 16.72 -11.85 26.47
CA ILE A 9 15.69 -12.69 25.83
C ILE A 9 14.34 -11.96 25.77
N SER A 10 13.98 -11.24 26.84
CA SER A 10 12.75 -10.43 26.88
C SER A 10 12.79 -9.27 25.87
N PHE A 11 13.94 -8.64 25.66
CA PHE A 11 14.07 -7.54 24.69
C PHE A 11 13.92 -8.03 23.24
N ILE A 12 14.53 -9.16 22.90
CA ILE A 12 14.42 -9.76 21.55
C ILE A 12 12.99 -10.20 21.25
N SER A 13 12.29 -10.78 22.23
CA SER A 13 10.90 -11.22 22.05
C SER A 13 9.94 -10.04 21.91
N VAL A 14 10.12 -8.96 22.67
CA VAL A 14 9.33 -7.72 22.49
C VAL A 14 9.58 -7.09 21.12
N LEU A 15 10.83 -7.03 20.66
CA LEU A 15 11.16 -6.49 19.33
C LEU A 15 10.56 -7.33 18.20
N ALA A 16 10.60 -8.67 18.32
CA ALA A 16 9.99 -9.57 17.35
C ALA A 16 8.46 -9.39 17.30
N ILE A 17 7.81 -9.22 18.44
CA ILE A 17 6.36 -8.95 18.52
C ILE A 17 6.03 -7.62 17.83
N LEU A 18 6.77 -6.55 18.11
CA LEU A 18 6.56 -5.24 17.48
C LEU A 18 6.72 -5.31 15.95
N MET A 19 7.69 -6.05 15.45
CA MET A 19 7.87 -6.26 14.00
C MET A 19 6.74 -7.08 13.38
N THR A 20 6.24 -8.12 14.07
CA THR A 20 5.08 -8.89 13.58
C THR A 20 3.78 -8.08 13.57
N VAL A 21 3.60 -7.17 14.52
CA VAL A 21 2.44 -6.25 14.54
C VAL A 21 2.51 -5.31 13.33
N SER A 22 3.66 -4.71 13.05
CA SER A 22 3.83 -3.85 11.86
C SER A 22 3.61 -4.59 10.54
N LEU A 23 4.01 -5.86 10.45
CA LEU A 23 3.73 -6.72 9.28
C LEU A 23 2.24 -7.08 9.15
N CYS A 24 1.55 -7.34 10.27
CA CYS A 24 0.12 -7.68 10.29
C CYS A 24 -0.77 -6.49 9.88
N TYR A 25 -0.40 -5.26 10.26
CA TYR A 25 -1.09 -4.05 9.79
C TYR A 25 -0.90 -3.78 8.29
N GLY A 26 0.19 -4.26 7.68
CA GLY A 26 0.40 -4.21 6.23
C GLY A 26 -0.45 -5.21 5.45
N ALA A 27 -0.77 -6.36 6.05
CA ALA A 27 -1.52 -7.45 5.41
C ALA A 27 -3.05 -7.23 5.34
N THR A 28 -3.57 -6.17 5.97
CA THR A 28 -5.01 -5.84 5.98
C THR A 28 -5.35 -4.55 5.25
N ALA A 29 -4.38 -3.93 4.57
CA ALA A 29 -4.62 -2.73 3.79
C ALA A 29 -5.33 -3.08 2.47
N THR A 30 -6.46 -2.43 2.20
CA THR A 30 -7.10 -2.46 0.87
C THR A 30 -6.19 -1.77 -0.16
N TYR A 31 -5.94 -2.41 -1.29
CA TYR A 31 -5.24 -1.86 -2.44
C TYR A 31 -6.23 -1.54 -3.56
N ALA A 32 -6.03 -0.41 -4.23
CA ALA A 32 -6.85 -0.03 -5.37
C ALA A 32 -6.04 0.60 -6.51
N THR A 33 -6.46 0.30 -7.74
CA THR A 33 -5.98 0.94 -8.97
C THR A 33 -7.16 1.67 -9.60
N LEU A 34 -6.91 2.83 -10.22
CA LEU A 34 -7.95 3.64 -10.85
C LEU A 34 -7.44 4.21 -12.18
N HIS A 35 -8.29 4.14 -13.21
CA HIS A 35 -8.05 4.75 -14.51
C HIS A 35 -9.37 5.21 -15.14
N THR A 36 -9.26 6.17 -16.06
CA THR A 36 -10.39 6.67 -16.86
C THR A 36 -10.29 6.09 -18.27
N THR A 37 -11.42 5.63 -18.80
CA THR A 37 -11.49 4.97 -20.11
C THR A 37 -12.61 5.55 -20.98
N ASP A 38 -12.52 5.30 -22.27
CA ASP A 38 -13.64 5.48 -23.20
C ASP A 38 -14.68 4.34 -23.08
N ALA A 39 -15.74 4.41 -23.88
CA ALA A 39 -16.82 3.40 -23.90
C ALA A 39 -16.33 1.99 -24.30
N THR A 40 -15.21 1.90 -25.01
CA THR A 40 -14.61 0.62 -25.41
C THR A 40 -13.65 0.05 -24.37
N GLY A 41 -13.32 0.83 -23.34
CA GLY A 41 -12.43 0.44 -22.24
C GLY A 41 -10.96 0.78 -22.48
N ASN A 42 -10.64 1.60 -23.48
CA ASN A 42 -9.27 2.08 -23.67
C ASN A 42 -8.97 3.25 -22.74
N ASP A 43 -7.78 3.24 -22.13
CA ASP A 43 -7.33 4.32 -21.24
C ASP A 43 -7.29 5.67 -21.98
N LYS A 44 -7.89 6.67 -21.35
CA LYS A 44 -8.04 8.00 -21.93
C LYS A 44 -8.03 9.05 -20.81
N VAL A 45 -7.30 10.14 -21.01
CA VAL A 45 -7.11 11.21 -20.02
C VAL A 45 -7.68 12.57 -20.45
N GLN A 46 -8.12 12.68 -21.71
CA GLN A 46 -8.74 13.89 -22.27
C GLN A 46 -10.06 13.52 -22.93
N PHE A 47 -11.14 14.17 -22.55
CA PHE A 47 -12.50 13.88 -23.01
C PHE A 47 -13.13 15.12 -23.63
N ASN A 48 -14.01 14.93 -24.62
CA ASN A 48 -14.79 16.03 -25.18
C ASN A 48 -15.85 16.51 -24.18
N LEU A 49 -16.29 17.75 -24.30
CA LEU A 49 -17.36 18.28 -23.47
C LEU A 49 -18.64 17.45 -23.65
N GLY A 50 -19.22 16.99 -22.54
CA GLY A 50 -20.41 16.13 -22.54
C GLY A 50 -20.14 14.66 -22.89
N GLU A 51 -18.88 14.29 -23.19
CA GLU A 51 -18.50 12.89 -23.38
C GLU A 51 -18.63 12.11 -22.05
N THR A 52 -19.06 10.86 -22.15
CA THR A 52 -19.12 9.96 -20.99
C THR A 52 -17.72 9.44 -20.66
N VAL A 53 -17.29 9.68 -19.44
CA VAL A 53 -16.06 9.16 -18.84
C VAL A 53 -16.40 7.86 -18.10
N TYR A 54 -15.66 6.79 -18.39
CA TYR A 54 -15.80 5.52 -17.67
C TYR A 54 -14.69 5.42 -16.63
N ILE A 55 -15.03 5.64 -15.37
CA ILE A 55 -14.11 5.51 -14.23
C ILE A 55 -14.10 4.04 -13.85
N ARG A 56 -12.96 3.38 -14.05
CA ARG A 56 -12.77 1.97 -13.70
C ARG A 56 -11.79 1.87 -12.55
N TRP A 57 -12.04 0.92 -11.68
CA TRP A 57 -11.15 0.64 -10.57
C TRP A 57 -11.09 -0.86 -10.31
N THR A 58 -9.91 -1.31 -9.88
CA THR A 58 -9.72 -2.65 -9.31
C THR A 58 -9.38 -2.47 -7.84
N ALA A 59 -10.09 -3.16 -6.94
CA ALA A 59 -9.77 -3.15 -5.52
C ALA A 59 -10.03 -4.52 -4.89
N ASP A 60 -9.25 -4.84 -3.86
CA ASP A 60 -9.40 -6.06 -3.03
C ASP A 60 -10.28 -5.85 -1.79
N GLY A 61 -10.92 -4.68 -1.70
CA GLY A 61 -11.81 -4.31 -0.62
C GLY A 61 -12.64 -3.06 -0.96
N THR A 62 -13.34 -2.55 0.05
CA THR A 62 -14.27 -1.43 -0.14
C THR A 62 -13.55 -0.10 -0.35
N VAL A 63 -13.92 0.63 -1.41
CA VAL A 63 -13.40 1.95 -1.74
C VAL A 63 -14.50 2.99 -1.93
N ASN A 64 -14.13 4.27 -1.89
CA ASN A 64 -14.99 5.37 -2.30
C ASN A 64 -14.33 6.12 -3.46
N ILE A 65 -15.13 6.49 -4.46
CA ILE A 65 -14.70 7.23 -5.64
C ILE A 65 -15.30 8.63 -5.59
N GLU A 66 -14.48 9.65 -5.81
CA GLU A 66 -14.91 11.04 -5.87
C GLU A 66 -14.30 11.73 -7.09
N VAL A 67 -15.09 12.53 -7.80
CA VAL A 67 -14.61 13.39 -8.89
C VAL A 67 -14.74 14.83 -8.43
N LYS A 68 -13.65 15.58 -8.47
CA LYS A 68 -13.63 17.01 -8.16
C LYS A 68 -13.24 17.83 -9.38
N TYR A 69 -13.84 18.99 -9.50
CA TYR A 69 -13.40 20.00 -10.43
C TYR A 69 -12.16 20.74 -9.91
N GLN A 70 -11.47 21.49 -10.77
CA GLN A 70 -10.23 22.20 -10.44
C GLN A 70 -10.34 23.19 -9.27
N ASP A 71 -11.55 23.67 -8.95
CA ASP A 71 -11.84 24.53 -7.80
C ASP A 71 -11.99 23.75 -6.48
N GLY A 72 -11.80 22.43 -6.51
CA GLY A 72 -11.96 21.52 -5.37
C GLY A 72 -13.40 21.11 -5.09
N THR A 73 -14.38 21.60 -5.85
CA THR A 73 -15.78 21.22 -5.68
C THR A 73 -16.05 19.82 -6.20
N THR A 74 -16.85 19.05 -5.48
CA THR A 74 -17.26 17.70 -5.87
C THR A 74 -18.30 17.76 -6.99
N ASP A 75 -18.03 17.08 -8.10
CA ASP A 75 -18.96 16.94 -9.24
C ASP A 75 -19.63 15.56 -9.28
N GLY A 76 -18.96 14.52 -8.74
CA GLY A 76 -19.49 13.17 -8.61
C GLY A 76 -18.93 12.45 -7.39
N GLN A 77 -19.73 11.60 -6.74
CA GLN A 77 -19.32 10.83 -5.57
C GLN A 77 -20.06 9.48 -5.50
N TRP A 78 -19.30 8.42 -5.22
CA TRP A 78 -19.80 7.05 -5.07
C TRP A 78 -19.12 6.41 -3.87
N LEU A 79 -19.92 6.03 -2.87
CA LEU A 79 -19.44 5.49 -1.60
C LEU A 79 -19.61 3.97 -1.55
N ASN A 80 -18.81 3.30 -0.74
CA ASN A 80 -18.91 1.88 -0.41
C ASN A 80 -18.89 0.93 -1.62
N GLN A 81 -18.00 1.19 -2.57
CA GLN A 81 -17.78 0.31 -3.72
C GLN A 81 -17.00 -0.91 -3.28
N THR A 82 -17.63 -2.09 -3.26
CA THR A 82 -17.15 -3.26 -2.51
C THR A 82 -15.94 -3.97 -3.09
N SER A 83 -15.58 -3.74 -4.36
CA SER A 83 -14.40 -4.35 -4.99
C SER A 83 -14.03 -3.65 -6.31
N THR A 84 -14.07 -4.36 -7.45
CA THR A 84 -13.78 -3.90 -8.80
C THR A 84 -15.05 -3.43 -9.50
N GLY A 85 -14.97 -2.37 -10.28
CA GLY A 85 -16.14 -1.89 -10.99
C GLY A 85 -15.87 -0.82 -12.03
N VAL A 86 -16.98 -0.35 -12.62
CA VAL A 86 -16.99 0.76 -13.56
C VAL A 86 -18.16 1.68 -13.25
N ILE A 87 -17.92 2.99 -13.35
CA ILE A 87 -18.92 4.04 -13.23
C ILE A 87 -18.90 4.84 -14.53
N ALA A 88 -20.06 4.98 -15.16
CA ALA A 88 -20.26 5.93 -16.24
C ALA A 88 -20.60 7.31 -15.63
N TYR A 89 -19.84 8.34 -16.00
CA TYR A 89 -19.97 9.69 -15.47
C TYR A 89 -19.84 10.72 -16.60
N VAL A 90 -20.69 11.73 -16.59
CA VAL A 90 -20.61 12.88 -17.51
C VAL A 90 -20.31 14.13 -16.69
N PRO A 91 -19.19 14.85 -16.96
CA PRO A 91 -18.86 16.07 -16.24
C PRO A 91 -19.93 17.16 -16.39
N LYS A 92 -20.35 17.77 -15.27
CA LYS A 92 -21.45 18.76 -15.25
C LYS A 92 -20.95 20.20 -15.17
N LYS A 93 -19.78 20.42 -14.58
CA LYS A 93 -19.16 21.75 -14.43
C LYS A 93 -18.59 22.37 -15.72
N GLY A 94 -18.51 21.61 -16.81
CA GLY A 94 -18.08 22.10 -18.12
C GLY A 94 -16.63 21.75 -18.46
N ALA A 95 -16.02 22.52 -19.36
CA ALA A 95 -14.64 22.28 -19.78
C ALA A 95 -13.65 22.71 -18.68
N GLY A 96 -12.70 21.83 -18.35
CA GLY A 96 -11.65 22.11 -17.37
C GLY A 96 -11.00 20.83 -16.87
N TYR A 97 -10.16 20.97 -15.83
CA TYR A 97 -9.51 19.83 -15.20
C TYR A 97 -10.39 19.20 -14.13
N TYR A 98 -10.44 17.87 -14.14
CA TYR A 98 -11.10 17.05 -13.14
C TYR A 98 -10.11 16.09 -12.53
N SER A 99 -10.22 15.90 -11.22
CA SER A 99 -9.43 14.97 -10.44
C SER A 99 -10.32 13.84 -9.94
N VAL A 100 -9.92 12.59 -10.19
CA VAL A 100 -10.61 11.41 -9.67
C VAL A 100 -9.84 10.85 -8.49
N TYR A 101 -10.49 10.77 -7.34
CA TYR A 101 -9.94 10.28 -6.09
C TYR A 101 -10.51 8.90 -5.78
N CYS A 102 -9.63 7.99 -5.34
CA CYS A 102 -10.00 6.73 -4.71
C CYS A 102 -9.56 6.79 -3.24
N THR A 103 -10.51 6.64 -2.32
CA THR A 103 -10.25 6.61 -0.87
C THR A 103 -10.77 5.30 -0.27
N GLY A 104 -10.41 4.99 0.97
CA GLY A 104 -10.70 3.68 1.58
C GLY A 104 -9.69 2.59 1.20
N ALA A 105 -8.77 2.88 0.28
CA ALA A 105 -7.61 2.06 -0.05
C ALA A 105 -6.29 2.80 0.25
N ARG A 106 -5.21 2.05 0.48
CA ARG A 106 -3.86 2.58 0.38
C ARG A 106 -3.53 2.82 -1.09
N VAL A 107 -3.00 4.00 -1.37
CA VAL A 107 -2.54 4.35 -2.71
C VAL A 107 -1.30 3.51 -3.01
N MET A 108 -1.43 2.52 -3.88
CA MET A 108 -0.28 1.93 -4.55
C MET A 108 0.03 2.87 -5.71
N LEU A 109 1.15 3.61 -5.62
CA LEU A 109 1.63 4.43 -6.73
C LEU A 109 1.94 3.49 -7.91
N ILE A 110 1.00 3.40 -8.86
CA ILE A 110 1.29 2.86 -10.19
C ILE A 110 2.06 3.97 -10.89
N ALA A 111 3.36 3.75 -11.03
CA ALA A 111 4.31 4.74 -11.49
C ALA A 111 3.88 5.42 -12.80
N TYR A 112 3.78 6.75 -12.78
CA TYR A 112 4.41 7.54 -13.83
C TYR A 112 5.78 7.95 -13.29
N GLY A 113 6.79 7.14 -13.61
CA GLY A 113 8.20 7.41 -13.33
C GLY A 113 8.59 7.55 -11.86
N THR A 114 8.82 6.44 -11.16
CA THR A 114 9.88 6.33 -10.14
C THR A 114 10.08 4.84 -9.82
N TYR A 115 11.23 4.30 -10.22
CA TYR A 115 11.68 2.98 -9.77
C TYR A 115 11.99 3.08 -8.27
N MET A 116 11.16 2.46 -7.43
CA MET A 116 11.59 2.18 -6.06
C MET A 116 12.45 0.91 -6.12
N VAL A 117 13.76 1.10 -6.23
CA VAL A 117 14.72 0.05 -5.88
C VAL A 117 14.51 -0.20 -4.39
N ILE A 118 13.83 -1.29 -4.03
CA ILE A 118 14.02 -1.88 -2.71
C ILE A 118 15.46 -2.38 -2.76
N PRO A 119 16.43 -1.79 -2.05
CA PRO A 119 17.74 -2.39 -2.00
C PRO A 119 17.55 -3.75 -1.32
N ASP A 120 18.16 -4.83 -1.80
CA ASP A 120 18.14 -6.18 -1.19
C ASP A 120 18.68 -6.25 0.26
N ILE A 121 18.91 -5.08 0.86
CA ILE A 121 19.49 -4.86 2.19
C ILE A 121 18.57 -5.36 3.33
N PRO A 122 17.21 -5.25 3.32
CA PRO A 122 16.41 -5.73 4.45
C PRO A 122 16.51 -7.25 4.63
N LEU A 123 16.57 -8.02 3.54
CA LEU A 123 16.72 -9.47 3.59
C LEU A 123 18.14 -9.88 3.99
N GLY A 124 19.16 -9.20 3.44
CA GLY A 124 20.55 -9.41 3.82
C GLY A 124 20.83 -9.09 5.30
N VAL A 125 20.25 -7.99 5.81
CA VAL A 125 20.39 -7.58 7.22
C VAL A 125 19.64 -8.54 8.14
N LEU A 126 18.41 -8.98 7.80
CA LEU A 126 17.70 -9.99 8.59
C LEU A 126 18.50 -11.31 8.68
N MET A 127 19.02 -11.79 7.55
CA MET A 127 19.81 -13.02 7.50
C MET A 127 21.16 -12.89 8.22
N ALA A 128 21.84 -11.74 8.10
CA ALA A 128 23.07 -11.44 8.84
C ALA A 128 22.81 -11.35 10.34
N THR A 129 21.67 -10.79 10.75
CA THR A 129 21.31 -10.67 12.17
C THR A 129 21.03 -12.05 12.76
N VAL A 130 20.30 -12.93 12.04
CA VAL A 130 20.08 -14.33 12.44
C VAL A 130 21.40 -15.12 12.52
N ALA A 131 22.32 -14.93 11.57
CA ALA A 131 23.64 -15.56 11.58
C ALA A 131 24.51 -15.08 12.76
N CYS A 132 24.49 -13.78 13.09
CA CYS A 132 25.22 -13.24 14.24
C CYS A 132 24.70 -13.80 15.57
N PHE A 133 23.38 -13.96 15.74
CA PHE A 133 22.79 -14.57 16.93
C PHE A 133 23.08 -16.08 17.03
N ALA A 134 23.06 -16.81 15.90
CA ALA A 134 23.44 -18.23 15.87
C ALA A 134 24.92 -18.43 16.23
N GLY A 135 25.82 -17.58 15.72
CA GLY A 135 27.25 -17.60 16.03
C GLY A 135 27.57 -17.33 17.50
N PHE A 136 26.89 -16.34 18.10
CA PHE A 136 27.07 -16.01 19.53
C PHE A 136 26.53 -17.12 20.44
N GLY A 137 25.40 -17.74 20.09
CA GLY A 137 24.85 -18.88 20.80
C GLY A 137 25.81 -20.07 20.83
N MET A 138 26.41 -20.43 19.69
CA MET A 138 27.34 -21.56 19.59
C MET A 138 28.64 -21.36 20.38
N LYS A 139 29.18 -20.12 20.43
CA LYS A 139 30.41 -19.83 21.19
C LYS A 139 30.20 -19.98 22.71
N SER A 140 29.00 -19.63 23.20
CA SER A 140 28.65 -19.74 24.62
C SER A 140 28.41 -21.19 25.10
N ILE A 141 28.02 -22.09 24.20
CA ILE A 141 27.86 -23.53 24.48
C ILE A 141 29.24 -24.23 24.51
N ARG A 142 30.17 -23.82 23.63
CA ARG A 142 31.52 -24.41 23.57
C ARG A 142 32.39 -24.03 24.77
N ALA A 143 32.22 -22.83 25.32
CA ALA A 143 32.93 -22.36 26.52
C ALA A 143 32.47 -23.05 27.83
N LYS A 144 31.38 -23.82 27.80
CA LYS A 144 30.87 -24.59 28.96
C LYS A 144 31.34 -26.05 28.99
N LYS A 145 32.05 -26.51 27.95
CA LYS A 145 32.53 -27.90 27.80
C LYS A 145 34.01 -28.09 28.12
N ASN A 146 34.72 -27.01 28.48
CA ASN A 146 36.05 -27.02 29.10
C ASN A 146 35.92 -26.54 30.53
#